data_AF-A0A420GWD1-F1
#
_entry.id   AF-A0A420GWD1-F1
#
_cell.length_a   1.000
_cell.length_b   1.000
_cell.length_c   1.000
_cell.angle_alpha   90.00
_cell.angle_beta   90.00
_cell.angle_gamma   90.00
#
_symmetry.space_group_name_H-M   'P 1'
#
loop_
_entity.id
_entity.type
_entity.pdbx_description
1 polymer ?
#
loop_
_entity_poly.entity_id
_entity_poly.type
_entity_poly.pdbx_seq_one_letter_code
_entity_poly.pdbx_strand_id
1 'polypeptide(L)'
;MTDGNGLAGGPGHKAESLETLAGYLERALDSATSIVMMRHTDGACTVYLGDPSGLPEDLKQIGTIATLLANDMLESTSSGANQLQIGGQVYRFVRSFTQVGDAAAIVFSTE
;
A
#
# COMPACT_ATOMS: atom_id res chain seq x y z
N MET A 1 3.39 39.57 -3.26
CA MET A 1 4.61 38.82 -2.89
C MET A 1 4.17 37.41 -2.57
N THR A 2 4.88 36.45 -3.13
CA THR A 2 4.47 35.07 -3.42
C THR A 2 4.16 34.25 -2.16
N ASP A 3 2.93 33.74 -2.06
CA ASP A 3 2.60 32.67 -1.11
C ASP A 3 3.23 31.37 -1.64
N GLY A 4 4.28 30.92 -0.95
CA GLY A 4 4.99 29.69 -1.26
C GLY A 4 4.10 28.47 -1.01
N ASN A 5 3.48 27.99 -2.09
CA ASN A 5 2.79 26.72 -2.21
C ASN A 5 3.71 25.54 -1.84
N GLY A 6 3.67 25.12 -0.57
CA GLY A 6 4.21 23.85 -0.09
C GLY A 6 3.11 22.80 0.04
N LEU A 7 2.59 22.29 -1.08
CA LEU A 7 1.67 21.13 -1.10
C LEU A 7 2.47 19.84 -0.86
N ALA A 8 2.99 19.68 0.35
CA ALA A 8 3.32 18.37 0.90
C ALA A 8 2.10 17.92 1.70
N GLY A 9 1.59 16.71 1.44
CA GLY A 9 0.30 16.20 1.91
C GLY A 9 -0.04 16.62 3.34
N GLY A 10 -1.16 17.34 3.50
CA GLY A 10 -1.65 17.73 4.81
C GLY A 10 -2.00 16.51 5.67
N PRO A 11 -2.13 16.66 6.99
CA PRO A 11 -2.44 15.55 7.90
C PRO A 11 -3.70 14.75 7.52
N GLY A 12 -4.65 15.37 6.80
CA GLY A 12 -5.83 14.68 6.27
C GLY A 12 -5.52 13.65 5.18
N HIS A 13 -4.53 13.90 4.30
CA HIS A 13 -4.13 12.94 3.26
C HIS A 13 -3.42 11.71 3.85
N LYS A 14 -2.64 11.89 4.92
CA LYS A 14 -1.99 10.77 5.62
C LYS A 14 -2.99 9.88 6.36
N ALA A 15 -4.09 10.46 6.87
CA ALA A 15 -5.18 9.68 7.43
C ALA A 15 -5.88 8.85 6.36
N GLU A 16 -6.25 9.47 5.23
CA GLU A 16 -6.91 8.79 4.10
C GLU A 16 -6.05 7.64 3.54
N SER A 17 -4.73 7.84 3.43
CA SER A 17 -3.82 6.80 2.92
C SER A 17 -3.73 5.60 3.86
N LEU A 18 -3.66 5.83 5.18
CA LEU A 18 -3.68 4.76 6.18
C LEU A 18 -5.03 4.06 6.25
N GLU A 19 -6.14 4.79 6.16
CA GLU A 19 -7.49 4.20 6.11
C GLU A 19 -7.68 3.33 4.85
N THR A 20 -7.17 3.79 3.70
CA THR A 20 -7.16 3.01 2.46
C THR A 20 -6.32 1.74 2.61
N LEU A 21 -5.14 1.84 3.23
CA LEU A 21 -4.29 0.68 3.48
C LEU A 21 -4.98 -0.32 4.42
N ALA A 22 -5.64 0.16 5.48
CA ALA A 22 -6.42 -0.68 6.39
C ALA A 22 -7.49 -1.48 5.65
N GLY A 23 -8.26 -0.84 4.76
CA GLY A 23 -9.26 -1.55 3.95
C GLY A 23 -8.66 -2.63 3.04
N TYR A 24 -7.45 -2.44 2.52
CA TYR A 24 -6.76 -3.51 1.79
C TYR A 24 -6.24 -4.61 2.71
N LEU A 25 -5.76 -4.28 3.92
CA LEU A 25 -5.25 -5.26 4.89
C LEU A 25 -6.38 -6.17 5.37
N GLU A 26 -7.58 -5.64 5.61
CA GLU A 26 -8.77 -6.43 5.95
C GLU A 26 -9.09 -7.44 4.85
N ARG A 27 -9.06 -7.02 3.57
CA ARG A 27 -9.29 -7.93 2.43
C ARG A 27 -8.23 -9.01 2.30
N ALA A 28 -6.98 -8.69 2.63
CA ALA A 28 -5.86 -9.63 2.62
C ALA A 28 -5.99 -10.67 3.74
N LEU A 29 -6.42 -10.25 4.93
CA LEU A 29 -6.75 -11.13 6.06
C LEU A 29 -7.90 -12.09 5.71
N ASP A 30 -8.99 -11.57 5.13
CA ASP A 30 -10.15 -12.39 4.74
C ASP A 30 -9.80 -13.50 3.75
N SER A 31 -8.77 -13.27 2.93
CA SER A 31 -8.33 -14.21 1.90
C SER A 31 -7.02 -14.94 2.24
N ALA A 32 -6.51 -14.78 3.48
CA ALA A 32 -5.26 -15.36 3.98
C ALA A 32 -4.07 -15.18 3.02
N THR A 33 -3.87 -13.96 2.55
CA THR A 33 -2.93 -13.63 1.47
C THR A 33 -2.34 -12.22 1.67
N SER A 34 -1.52 -11.74 0.73
CA SER A 34 -0.83 -10.45 0.82
C SER A 34 -1.39 -9.42 -0.14
N ILE A 35 -1.18 -8.14 0.20
CA ILE A 35 -1.38 -7.03 -0.73
C ILE A 35 -0.08 -6.86 -1.52
N VAL A 36 -0.20 -6.76 -2.85
CA VAL A 36 0.93 -6.48 -3.75
C VAL A 36 0.63 -5.18 -4.49
N MET A 37 1.49 -4.18 -4.31
CA MET A 37 1.39 -2.88 -4.99
C MET A 37 2.44 -2.76 -6.07
N MET A 38 2.02 -2.49 -7.30
CA MET A 38 2.90 -2.30 -8.45
C MET A 38 2.59 -0.97 -9.14
N ARG A 39 3.65 -0.23 -9.47
CA ARG A 39 3.52 1.00 -10.28
C ARG A 39 3.60 0.61 -11.76
N HIS A 40 2.46 0.64 -12.44
CA HIS A 40 2.40 0.38 -13.89
C HIS A 40 2.44 1.66 -14.73
N THR A 41 2.05 2.79 -14.16
CA THR A 41 2.07 4.11 -14.83
C THR A 41 2.60 5.17 -13.87
N ASP A 42 3.03 6.32 -14.39
CA ASP A 42 3.55 7.41 -13.54
C ASP A 42 2.52 7.96 -12.55
N GLY A 43 1.23 7.88 -12.90
CA GLY A 43 0.13 8.46 -12.11
C GLY A 43 -0.57 7.52 -11.14
N ALA A 44 -0.40 6.20 -11.27
CA ALA A 44 -1.17 5.24 -10.49
C ALA A 44 -0.40 3.96 -10.14
N CYS A 45 -0.69 3.46 -8.94
CA CYS A 45 -0.29 2.15 -8.46
C CYS A 45 -1.50 1.21 -8.51
N THR A 46 -1.32 0.05 -9.13
CA THR A 46 -2.32 -1.02 -9.09
C THR A 46 -2.10 -1.86 -7.84
N VAL A 47 -3.19 -2.22 -7.18
CA VAL A 47 -3.21 -3.01 -5.96
C VAL A 47 -3.78 -4.38 -6.28
N TYR A 48 -3.03 -5.41 -5.92
CA TYR A 48 -3.37 -6.81 -6.12
C TYR A 48 -3.46 -7.55 -4.80
N LEU A 49 -4.16 -8.67 -4.84
CA LEU A 49 -4.27 -9.64 -3.76
C LEU A 49 -3.66 -10.96 -4.25
N GLY A 50 -2.74 -11.55 -3.49
CA GLY A 50 -2.12 -12.82 -3.85
C GLY A 50 -0.76 -13.05 -3.21
N ASP A 51 -0.13 -14.16 -3.59
CA ASP A 51 1.25 -14.49 -3.22
C ASP A 51 2.22 -13.86 -4.24
N PRO A 52 3.09 -12.92 -3.83
CA PRO A 52 4.06 -12.31 -4.73
C PRO A 52 5.15 -13.27 -5.22
N SER A 53 5.31 -14.45 -4.60
CA SER A 53 6.24 -15.50 -5.04
C SER A 53 5.62 -16.50 -6.03
N GLY A 54 4.30 -16.44 -6.22
CA GLY A 54 3.56 -17.24 -7.18
C GLY A 54 3.64 -16.71 -8.61
N LEU A 55 2.76 -17.21 -9.48
CA LEU A 55 2.70 -16.71 -10.86
C LEU A 55 2.03 -15.34 -10.90
N PRO A 56 2.51 -14.38 -11.72
CA PRO A 56 1.87 -13.07 -11.83
C PRO A 56 0.40 -13.11 -12.24
N GLU A 57 -0.03 -14.16 -12.95
CA GLU A 57 -1.42 -14.37 -13.37
C GLU A 57 -2.36 -14.77 -12.22
N ASP A 58 -1.81 -15.26 -11.09
CA ASP A 58 -2.57 -15.60 -9.89
C ASP A 58 -2.88 -14.36 -9.03
N LEU A 59 -2.22 -13.23 -9.31
CA LEU A 59 -2.49 -11.97 -8.61
C LEU A 59 -3.82 -11.37 -9.07
N LYS A 60 -4.78 -11.29 -8.14
CA LYS A 60 -6.08 -10.68 -8.40
C LYS A 60 -6.00 -9.17 -8.23
N GLN A 61 -6.23 -8.40 -9.29
CA GLN A 61 -6.37 -6.94 -9.18
C GLN A 61 -7.60 -6.60 -8.32
N ILE A 62 -7.38 -5.78 -7.29
CA ILE A 62 -8.43 -5.38 -6.34
C ILE A 62 -8.67 -3.88 -6.25
N GLY A 63 -7.80 -3.08 -6.88
CA GLY A 63 -7.95 -1.63 -6.95
C GLY A 63 -6.82 -0.93 -7.71
N THR A 64 -6.98 0.37 -7.87
CA THR A 64 -5.96 1.29 -8.40
C THR A 64 -6.00 2.55 -7.57
N ILE A 65 -4.85 3.00 -7.10
CA ILE A 65 -4.72 4.21 -6.27
C ILE A 65 -3.74 5.20 -6.92
N ALA A 66 -3.92 6.48 -6.62
CA ALA A 66 -3.00 7.52 -7.09
C ALA A 66 -1.59 7.30 -6.51
N THR A 67 -0.56 7.64 -7.27
CA THR A 67 0.84 7.56 -6.82
C THR A 67 1.08 8.36 -5.54
N LEU A 68 0.41 9.51 -5.36
CA LEU A 68 0.51 10.32 -4.14
C LEU A 68 0.02 9.54 -2.91
N LEU A 69 -1.14 8.89 -3.01
CA LEU A 69 -1.70 8.10 -1.91
C LEU A 69 -0.80 6.92 -1.56
N ALA A 70 -0.25 6.25 -2.58
CA ALA A 70 0.72 5.17 -2.39
C ALA A 70 1.99 5.67 -1.67
N ASN A 71 2.53 6.83 -2.08
CA ASN A 71 3.71 7.41 -1.43
C ASN A 71 3.41 7.77 0.04
N ASP A 72 2.25 8.35 0.35
CA ASP A 72 1.85 8.65 1.72
C ASP A 72 1.76 7.39 2.59
N MET A 73 1.28 6.25 2.04
CA MET A 73 1.33 4.96 2.74
C MET A 73 2.78 4.54 3.04
N LEU A 74 3.70 4.72 2.08
CA LEU A 74 5.10 4.35 2.26
C LEU A 74 5.84 5.27 3.24
N GLU A 75 5.49 6.55 3.29
CA GLU A 75 6.02 7.47 4.31
C GLU A 75 5.47 7.17 5.71
N SER A 76 4.23 6.69 5.79
CA SER A 76 3.54 6.41 7.06
C SER A 76 3.82 5.00 7.60
N THR A 77 4.57 4.19 6.86
CA THR A 77 4.95 2.82 7.23
C THR A 77 6.47 2.64 7.11
N SER A 78 7.01 1.63 7.78
CA SER A 78 8.42 1.27 7.75
C SER A 78 8.64 -0.02 6.96
N SER A 79 9.84 -0.23 6.44
CA SER A 79 10.21 -1.53 5.86
C SER A 79 10.42 -2.54 6.99
N GLY A 80 9.95 -3.77 6.82
CA GLY A 80 9.88 -4.78 7.87
C GLY A 80 8.57 -4.70 8.66
N ALA A 81 8.62 -5.06 9.94
CA ALA A 81 7.44 -5.12 10.80
C ALA A 81 6.86 -3.73 11.09
N ASN A 82 5.55 -3.63 11.02
CA ASN A 82 4.75 -2.45 11.35
C ASN A 82 3.68 -2.81 12.37
N GLN A 83 3.46 -1.92 13.33
CA GLN A 83 2.31 -1.95 14.22
C GLN A 83 1.73 -0.54 14.33
N LEU A 84 0.53 -0.34 13.80
CA LEU A 84 -0.12 0.97 13.71
C LEU A 84 -1.56 0.90 14.22
N GLN A 85 -2.03 1.99 14.84
CA GLN A 85 -3.45 2.15 15.17
C GLN A 85 -4.11 3.00 14.08
N ILE A 86 -5.11 2.43 13.40
CA ILE A 86 -5.84 3.06 12.29
C ILE A 86 -7.33 2.90 12.58
N GLY A 87 -8.09 4.00 12.62
CA GLY A 87 -9.54 3.95 12.90
C GLY A 87 -9.90 3.30 14.25
N GLY A 88 -8.99 3.31 15.23
CA GLY A 88 -9.18 2.66 16.53
C GLY A 88 -8.75 1.18 16.59
N GLN A 89 -8.44 0.55 15.45
CA GLN A 89 -7.99 -0.83 15.35
C GLN A 89 -6.46 -0.90 15.23
N VAL A 90 -5.84 -1.90 15.86
CA VAL A 90 -4.41 -2.16 15.73
C VAL A 90 -4.14 -3.11 14.57
N TYR A 91 -3.32 -2.69 13.62
CA TYR A 91 -2.86 -3.48 12.48
C TYR A 91 -1.40 -3.88 12.68
N ARG A 92 -1.12 -5.17 12.42
CA ARG A 92 0.22 -5.75 12.42
C ARG A 92 0.49 -6.37 11.06
N PHE A 93 1.56 -5.95 10.41
CA PHE A 93 1.93 -6.42 9.08
C PHE A 93 3.41 -6.19 8.81
N VAL A 94 3.95 -6.88 7.82
CA VAL A 94 5.29 -6.66 7.29
C VAL A 94 5.17 -5.94 5.95
N ARG A 95 5.96 -4.88 5.77
CA ARG A 95 6.17 -4.25 4.46
C ARG A 95 7.51 -4.69 3.89
N SER A 96 7.49 -5.31 2.72
CA SER A 96 8.70 -5.73 2.01
C SER A 96 8.70 -5.22 0.57
N PHE A 97 9.85 -5.33 -0.06
CA PHE A 97 10.04 -5.03 -1.47
C PHE A 97 10.48 -6.30 -2.19
N THR A 98 9.89 -6.55 -3.37
CA THR A 98 10.19 -7.72 -4.20
C THR A 98 10.03 -7.37 -5.69
N GLN A 99 10.20 -8.37 -6.55
CA GLN A 99 9.88 -8.30 -7.97
C GLN A 99 8.81 -9.34 -8.31
N VAL A 100 7.83 -8.93 -9.10
CA VAL A 100 6.80 -9.81 -9.68
C VAL A 100 6.93 -9.73 -11.20
N GLY A 101 7.40 -10.81 -11.81
CA GLY A 101 7.88 -10.76 -13.20
C GLY A 101 8.98 -9.70 -13.34
N ASP A 102 8.80 -8.78 -14.28
CA ASP A 102 9.74 -7.66 -14.52
C ASP A 102 9.38 -6.38 -13.75
N ALA A 103 8.33 -6.40 -12.93
CA ALA A 103 7.84 -5.23 -12.20
C ALA A 103 8.31 -5.22 -10.74
N ALA A 104 8.80 -4.07 -10.29
CA ALA A 104 9.06 -3.81 -8.88
C ALA A 104 7.74 -3.76 -8.09
N ALA A 105 7.69 -4.46 -6.97
CA ALA A 105 6.50 -4.58 -6.14
C ALA A 105 6.78 -4.30 -4.67
N ILE A 106 5.83 -3.64 -4.02
CA ILE A 106 5.80 -3.49 -2.56
C ILE A 106 4.73 -4.43 -2.03
N VAL A 107 5.08 -5.20 -1.01
CA VAL A 107 4.20 -6.20 -0.44
C VAL A 107 3.87 -5.81 0.98
N PHE A 108 2.59 -5.92 1.33
CA PHE A 108 2.12 -5.86 2.71
C PHE A 108 1.51 -7.22 3.05
N SER A 109 2.15 -7.95 3.96
CA SER A 109 1.70 -9.27 4.42
C SER A 109 1.32 -9.19 5.89
N THR A 110 0.17 -9.73 6.24
CA THR A 110 -0.19 -9.95 7.64
C THR A 110 0.56 -11.17 8.16
N GLU A 111 1.01 -11.13 9.41
CA GLU A 111 1.64 -12.30 10.04
C GLU A 111 0.66 -13.45 10.27
#